data_AF-A0A6C1RUC3-F1
#
_entry.id   AF-A0A6C1RUC3-F1
#
_cell.length_a   1.000
_cell.length_b   1.000
_cell.length_c   1.000
_cell.angle_alpha   90.00
_cell.angle_beta   90.00
_cell.angle_gamma   90.00
#
_symmetry.space_group_name_H-M   'P 1'
#
loop_
_entity.id
_entity.type
_entity.pdbx_description
1 polymer ?
#
loop_
_entity_poly.entity_id
_entity_poly.type
_entity_poly.pdbx_seq_one_letter_code
_entity_poly.pdbx_strand_id
1 'polypeptide(L)'
;MFGDFLTLACDQLINHAAKFSWMYGDKVRVPLLVRAPMGGRRGYGPTHSQCLEKHFLGVPGLGVVALHSLGDPGALLRQAILSEEDPLLFIENKTLYSRPTRPLEGDPGEQRI
;
A
#
# COMPACT_ATOMS: atom_id res chain seq x y z
N MET A 1 9.30 3.16 -8.91
CA MET A 1 10.29 2.47 -8.06
C MET A 1 9.68 1.16 -7.56
N PHE A 2 10.46 0.15 -7.19
CA PHE A 2 9.99 -1.19 -6.84
C PHE A 2 9.89 -1.38 -5.31
N GLY A 3 8.88 -2.12 -4.86
CA GLY A 3 8.70 -2.47 -3.45
C GLY A 3 9.83 -3.33 -2.88
N ASP A 4 10.63 -3.96 -3.73
CA ASP A 4 11.85 -4.71 -3.36
C ASP A 4 12.85 -3.88 -2.53
N PHE A 5 12.80 -2.54 -2.62
CA PHE A 5 13.68 -1.63 -1.87
C PHE A 5 13.09 -1.09 -0.57
N LEU A 6 11.90 -1.55 -0.15
CA LEU A 6 11.26 -1.15 1.11
C LEU A 6 12.14 -1.39 2.34
N THR A 7 13.05 -2.36 2.27
CA THR A 7 13.98 -2.67 3.36
C THR A 7 14.91 -1.52 3.70
N LEU A 8 15.19 -0.61 2.76
CA LEU A 8 15.96 0.61 3.02
C LEU A 8 15.21 1.59 3.92
N ALA A 9 13.88 1.49 3.97
CA ALA A 9 12.99 2.34 4.78
C ALA A 9 12.45 1.62 6.02
N CYS A 10 12.93 0.40 6.35
CA CYS A 10 12.40 -0.38 7.47
C CYS A 10 12.39 0.40 8.78
N ASP A 11 13.49 1.05 9.15
CA ASP A 11 13.56 1.81 10.39
C ASP A 11 12.56 2.98 10.42
N GLN A 12 12.44 3.69 9.31
CA GLN A 12 11.50 4.81 9.14
C GLN A 12 10.04 4.36 9.21
N LEU A 13 9.71 3.16 8.75
CA LEU A 13 8.35 2.64 8.81
C LEU A 13 8.03 1.98 10.15
N ILE A 14 8.93 1.14 10.66
CA ILE A 14 8.68 0.26 11.81
C ILE A 14 8.90 0.99 13.14
N ASN A 15 10.01 1.71 13.28
CA ASN A 15 10.38 2.35 14.55
C ASN A 15 9.89 3.80 14.63
N HIS A 16 9.74 4.47 13.49
CA HIS A 16 9.26 5.85 13.44
C HIS A 16 7.77 5.93 13.12
N ALA A 17 7.38 5.83 11.84
CA ALA A 17 6.01 6.13 11.40
C ALA A 17 4.97 5.34 12.22
N ALA A 18 5.15 4.02 12.37
CA ALA A 18 4.21 3.15 13.08
C ALA A 18 4.09 3.43 14.58
N LYS A 19 5.05 4.12 15.20
CA LYS A 19 5.09 4.38 16.65
C LYS A 19 4.83 5.83 17.01
N PHE A 20 4.82 6.71 16.02
CA PHE A 20 4.84 8.14 16.24
C PHE A 20 3.64 8.62 17.05
N SER A 21 2.43 8.16 16.72
CA SER A 21 1.22 8.48 17.50
C SER A 21 1.38 8.13 18.98
N TRP A 22 1.86 6.92 19.27
CA TRP A 22 2.09 6.44 20.65
C TRP A 22 3.17 7.23 21.39
N MET A 23 4.25 7.61 20.71
CA MET A 23 5.32 8.42 21.32
C MET A 23 4.82 9.80 21.80
N TYR A 24 3.75 10.32 21.20
CA TYR A 24 3.11 11.58 21.58
C TYR A 24 1.76 11.40 22.28
N GLY A 25 1.48 10.19 22.79
CA GLY A 25 0.24 9.89 23.52
C GLY A 25 -1.02 10.13 22.68
N ASP A 26 -1.00 9.69 21.43
CA ASP A 26 -2.08 9.77 20.45
C ASP A 26 -2.53 11.19 20.06
N LYS A 27 -1.75 12.21 20.40
CA LYS A 27 -2.01 13.62 20.03
C LYS A 27 -1.61 13.97 18.60
N VAL A 28 -0.88 13.09 17.94
CA VAL A 28 -0.39 13.27 16.57
C VAL A 28 -0.75 12.01 15.76
N ARG A 29 -1.30 12.20 14.57
CA ARG A 29 -1.57 11.13 13.60
C ARG A 29 -0.53 11.15 12.48
N VAL A 30 -0.32 10.02 11.82
CA VAL A 30 0.60 9.89 10.69
C VAL A 30 -0.15 9.34 9.49
N PRO A 31 -0.94 10.18 8.79
CA PRO A 31 -1.69 9.79 7.60
C PRO A 31 -0.72 9.64 6.40
N LEU A 32 0.10 8.60 6.43
CA LEU A 32 1.11 8.29 5.43
C LEU A 32 0.76 7.02 4.70
N LEU A 33 0.54 7.11 3.40
CA LEU A 33 0.35 5.95 2.53
C LEU A 33 1.60 5.70 1.69
N VAL A 34 2.22 4.53 1.85
CA VAL A 34 3.39 4.09 1.09
C VAL A 34 2.96 3.08 0.04
N ARG A 35 3.04 3.48 -1.23
CA ARG A 35 2.71 2.61 -2.37
C ARG A 35 3.90 1.73 -2.74
N ALA A 36 3.66 0.44 -2.92
CA ALA A 36 4.72 -0.55 -3.12
C ALA A 36 4.42 -1.52 -4.27
N PRO A 37 4.94 -1.25 -5.47
CA PRO A 37 4.83 -2.18 -6.61
C PRO A 37 5.64 -3.46 -6.38
N MET A 38 4.97 -4.59 -6.19
CA MET A 38 5.56 -5.89 -5.86
C MET A 38 5.08 -7.02 -6.80
N GLY A 39 5.63 -8.22 -6.62
CA GLY A 39 5.28 -9.41 -7.39
C GLY A 39 6.12 -9.59 -8.66
N GLY A 40 6.27 -10.85 -9.10
CA GLY A 40 7.12 -11.22 -10.24
C GLY A 40 6.38 -11.35 -11.58
N ARG A 41 6.87 -12.27 -12.43
CA ARG A 41 6.26 -12.67 -13.72
C ARG A 41 6.21 -11.60 -14.82
N ARG A 42 7.08 -10.58 -14.74
CA ARG A 42 7.24 -9.54 -15.78
C ARG A 42 8.66 -9.41 -16.35
N GLY A 43 9.56 -10.34 -15.98
CA GLY A 43 10.93 -10.37 -16.51
C GLY A 43 11.90 -9.35 -15.89
N TYR A 44 11.58 -8.74 -14.75
CA TYR A 44 12.41 -7.69 -14.15
C TYR A 44 13.61 -8.20 -13.31
N GLY A 45 13.74 -9.52 -13.13
CA GLY A 45 14.84 -10.10 -12.38
C GLY A 45 14.65 -10.08 -10.84
N PRO A 46 15.69 -10.48 -10.09
CA PRO A 46 15.56 -10.86 -8.68
C PRO A 46 15.29 -9.70 -7.71
N THR A 47 15.70 -8.47 -8.03
CA THR A 47 15.53 -7.28 -7.18
C THR A 47 14.32 -6.44 -7.57
N HIS A 48 13.45 -6.96 -8.44
CA HIS A 48 12.30 -6.24 -8.99
C HIS A 48 11.07 -7.17 -9.11
N SER A 49 11.03 -8.24 -8.31
CA SER A 49 10.05 -9.33 -8.42
C SER A 49 9.63 -9.93 -7.07
N GLN A 50 10.10 -9.38 -5.95
CA GLN A 50 9.83 -9.91 -4.62
C GLN A 50 8.43 -9.54 -4.10
N CYS A 51 8.02 -10.25 -3.04
CA CYS A 51 6.87 -9.96 -2.18
C CYS A 51 7.40 -9.88 -0.74
N LEU A 52 7.58 -8.66 -0.23
CA LEU A 52 8.23 -8.38 1.06
C LEU A 52 7.26 -7.93 2.15
N GLU A 53 5.96 -7.85 1.84
CA GLU A 53 4.91 -7.42 2.76
C GLU A 53 4.89 -8.23 4.07
N LYS A 54 5.34 -9.50 4.03
CA LYS A 54 5.49 -10.36 5.21
C LYS A 54 6.39 -9.78 6.30
N HIS A 55 7.36 -8.93 5.95
CA HIS A 55 8.28 -8.31 6.92
C HIS A 55 7.60 -7.19 7.71
N PHE A 56 6.51 -6.65 7.18
CA PHE A 56 5.75 -5.53 7.76
C PHE A 56 4.43 -6.01 8.38
N LEU A 57 3.93 -7.16 7.95
CA LEU A 57 2.73 -7.76 8.53
C LEU A 57 2.93 -8.05 10.01
N GLY A 58 2.00 -7.55 10.83
CA GLY A 58 2.04 -7.72 12.28
C GLY A 58 2.86 -6.66 13.03
N VAL A 59 3.46 -5.68 12.34
CA VAL A 59 4.04 -4.50 13.00
C VAL A 59 2.90 -3.66 13.59
N PRO A 60 2.82 -3.50 14.92
CA PRO A 60 1.72 -2.74 15.52
C PRO A 60 1.77 -1.26 15.10
N GLY A 61 0.63 -0.67 14.73
CA GLY A 61 0.56 0.72 14.26
C GLY A 61 0.94 0.92 12.78
N LEU A 62 1.20 -0.16 12.03
CA LEU A 62 1.39 -0.12 10.58
C LEU A 62 0.33 -0.98 9.90
N GLY A 63 -0.55 -0.35 9.13
CA GLY A 63 -1.48 -1.05 8.25
C GLY A 63 -0.75 -1.68 7.06
N VAL A 64 -1.23 -2.83 6.59
CA VAL A 64 -0.77 -3.43 5.33
C VAL A 64 -1.99 -3.88 4.53
N VAL A 65 -2.14 -3.35 3.32
CA VAL A 65 -3.22 -3.71 2.39
C VAL A 65 -2.61 -4.12 1.05
N ALA A 66 -3.15 -5.17 0.44
CA ALA A 66 -2.74 -5.61 -0.90
C ALA A 66 -3.91 -5.52 -1.88
N LEU A 67 -3.67 -4.89 -3.02
CA LEU A 67 -4.69 -4.77 -4.06
C LEU A 67 -4.97 -6.11 -4.75
N HIS A 68 -6.25 -6.30 -5.06
CA HIS A 68 -6.76 -7.46 -5.76
C HIS A 68 -7.51 -7.05 -7.04
N SER A 69 -7.58 -7.97 -8.01
CA SER A 69 -8.19 -7.73 -9.34
C SER A 69 -9.71 -7.53 -9.32
N LEU A 70 -10.37 -7.79 -8.20
CA LEU A 70 -11.83 -7.64 -8.06
C LEU A 70 -12.26 -6.23 -7.64
N GLY A 71 -11.36 -5.38 -7.16
CA GLY A 71 -11.68 -4.01 -6.78
C GLY A 71 -11.18 -2.98 -7.79
N ASP A 72 -11.78 -1.79 -7.79
CA ASP A 72 -11.24 -0.65 -8.53
C ASP A 72 -10.00 -0.12 -7.79
N PRO A 73 -8.79 -0.23 -8.36
CA PRO A 73 -7.57 0.21 -7.70
C PRO A 73 -7.56 1.73 -7.43
N GLY A 74 -8.21 2.53 -8.26
CA GLY A 74 -8.32 3.98 -8.08
C GLY A 74 -9.24 4.34 -6.94
N ALA A 75 -10.42 3.71 -6.86
CA ALA A 75 -11.36 3.93 -5.77
C ALA A 75 -10.78 3.46 -4.43
N LEU A 76 -10.14 2.28 -4.39
CA LEU A 76 -9.49 1.75 -3.19
C LEU A 76 -8.34 2.65 -2.73
N LEU A 77 -7.51 3.15 -3.65
CA LEU A 77 -6.44 4.09 -3.29
C LEU A 77 -7.02 5.40 -2.76
N ARG A 78 -8.06 5.94 -3.41
CA ARG A 78 -8.74 7.16 -2.95
C ARG A 78 -9.33 6.97 -1.55
N GLN A 79 -10.01 5.85 -1.31
CA GLN A 79 -10.56 5.52 -0.01
C GLN A 79 -9.45 5.42 1.05
N ALA A 80 -8.36 4.70 0.75
CA ALA A 80 -7.22 4.57 1.67
C ALA A 80 -6.59 5.93 2.01
N ILE A 81 -6.39 6.82 1.04
CA ILE A 81 -5.85 8.17 1.28
C ILE A 81 -6.78 9.01 2.15
N LEU A 82 -8.10 8.89 1.98
CA LEU A 82 -9.08 9.74 2.65
C LEU A 82 -9.54 9.21 4.02
N SER A 83 -9.36 7.92 4.30
CA SER A 83 -9.91 7.28 5.50
C SER A 83 -8.85 6.81 6.50
N GLU A 84 -7.60 6.62 6.08
CA GLU A 84 -6.55 6.11 6.96
C GLU A 84 -5.82 7.24 7.67
N GLU A 85 -5.84 7.23 9.00
CA GLU A 85 -5.14 8.20 9.85
C GLU A 85 -3.78 7.68 10.36
N ASP A 86 -3.51 6.39 10.17
CA ASP A 86 -2.26 5.72 10.54
C ASP A 86 -1.45 5.35 9.29
N PRO A 87 -0.14 5.06 9.45
CA PRO A 87 0.68 4.64 8.33
C PRO A 87 0.14 3.37 7.68
N LEU A 88 -0.01 3.41 6.35
CA LEU A 88 -0.50 2.28 5.56
C LEU A 88 0.51 1.93 4.46
N LEU A 89 0.92 0.66 4.45
CA LEU A 89 1.66 0.08 3.33
C LEU A 89 0.67 -0.50 2.32
N PHE A 90 0.67 0.07 1.11
CA PHE A 90 -0.28 -0.26 0.04
C PHE A 90 0.42 -1.04 -1.07
N ILE A 91 0.25 -2.36 -1.07
CA ILE A 91 0.92 -3.32 -1.95
C ILE A 91 0.20 -3.43 -3.28
N GLU A 92 0.93 -3.20 -4.37
CA GLU A 92 0.42 -3.24 -5.73
C GLU A 92 1.06 -4.37 -6.51
N ASN A 93 0.29 -5.40 -6.86
CA ASN A 93 0.83 -6.47 -7.69
C ASN A 93 0.99 -5.97 -9.14
N LYS A 94 2.24 -5.86 -9.61
CA LYS A 94 2.58 -5.33 -10.94
C LYS A 94 1.97 -6.12 -12.10
N THR A 95 1.57 -7.37 -11.89
CA THR A 95 0.86 -8.16 -12.92
C THR A 95 -0.57 -7.68 -13.18
N LEU A 96 -1.12 -6.88 -12.26
CA LEU A 96 -2.47 -6.32 -12.38
C LEU A 96 -2.50 -5.00 -13.15
N TYR A 97 -1.37 -4.28 -13.30
CA TYR A 97 -1.35 -2.98 -13.97
C TYR A 97 -1.82 -2.99 -15.42
N SER A 98 -1.70 -4.11 -16.12
CA SER A 98 -2.17 -4.26 -17.50
C SER A 98 -3.56 -4.91 -17.60
N ARG A 99 -4.23 -5.16 -16.46
CA ARG A 99 -5.57 -5.74 -16.44
C ARG A 99 -6.61 -4.62 -16.48
N PRO A 100 -7.77 -4.86 -17.13
CA PRO A 100 -8.88 -3.92 -17.06
C PRO A 100 -9.36 -3.77 -15.62
N THR A 101 -9.65 -2.54 -15.21
CA THR A 101 -10.21 -2.24 -13.90
C THR A 101 -11.70 -2.59 -13.88
N ARG A 102 -12.18 -3.06 -12.73
CA ARG A 102 -13.60 -3.26 -12.48
C ARG A 102 -14.05 -2.18 -11.49
N PRO A 103 -15.10 -1.40 -11.80
CA PRO A 103 -15.66 -0.45 -10.85
C PRO A 103 -16.10 -1.16 -9.58
N LEU A 104 -16.02 -0.48 -8.43
CA LEU A 104 -16.71 -0.93 -7.23
C LEU A 104 -18.22 -0.69 -7.41
N GLU A 105 -19.03 -1.62 -6.92
CA GLU A 105 -20.48 -1.47 -6.92
C GLU A 105 -20.86 -0.19 -6.15
N GLY A 106 -21.46 0.79 -6.83
CA GLY A 106 -21.87 2.07 -6.24
C GLY A 106 -20.86 3.23 -6.31
N ASP A 107 -19.76 3.13 -7.07
CA ASP A 107 -18.84 4.25 -7.29
C ASP A 107 -19.44 5.31 -8.25
N PRO A 108 -19.64 6.57 -7.82
CA PRO A 108 -20.23 7.63 -8.66
C PRO A 108 -19.40 8.05 -9.88
N GLY A 109 -18.19 7.51 -10.07
CA GLY A 109 -17.33 7.74 -11.24
C GLY A 109 -17.78 7.07 -12.55
N GLU A 110 -18.99 6.51 -12.62
CA GLU A 110 -19.50 5.70 -13.75
C GLU A 110 -19.70 6.48 -15.07
N GLN A 111 -19.51 7.80 -15.09
CA GLN A 111 -19.44 8.58 -16.34
C GLN A 111 -18.04 8.46 -16.97
N ARG A 112 -17.80 7.35 -17.65
CA ARG A 112 -16.61 7.12 -18.48
C ARG A 112 -16.59 8.11 -19.66
N ILE A 113 -15.41 8.66 -19.92
CA ILE A 113 -15.01 9.28 -21.20
C ILE A 113 -14.91 8.17 -22.26
#